data_AF-A0A7S0MES0-F1
#
_entry.id   AF-A0A7S0MES0-F1
#
_cell.length_a   1.000
_cell.length_b   1.000
_cell.length_c   1.000
_cell.angle_alpha   90.00
_cell.angle_beta   90.00
_cell.angle_gamma   90.00
#
_symmetry.space_group_name_H-M   'P 1'
#
loop_
_entity.id
_entity.type
_entity.pdbx_description
1 polymer ?
#
loop_
_entity_poly.entity_id
_entity_poly.type
_entity_poly.pdbx_seq_one_letter_code
_entity_poly.pdbx_strand_id
1 'polypeptide(L)'
;FDAAVRLNSFRDDFDIKQVDGFCIALRGSSCYGNICDWILQICRCLLNPADNVKEESSQNFSPRRIQNQSNWQKIFNNKIADDSHTIPDWLRLSTQEDRMMYFRKRICKLQILREYNNALFKHLKIIVDEIMVQIGSLCKDRFAQILSEAMGAELSSRLESVIRQADVNAVVNEKNEENTGDLRPLVQEWNISLPASPKLWYDGSQNGTAVAEAIDKQNQPMDHVTCIPSTIINPLEHKLSDQNIIEPLSRRELLLYNCAGLPAFYNQVNRRFSGINESIPYRQDHEKVGAIRVLGVDEQEALLQSHGVGVFRSIKANGSSRLSCISANLDEEIFLAQLALRAKLLNDEFQEEVIRIVATHCNTVVERNQSGSLAADASTNRIVGFLCDFGDHCDRVEVHSAKPKAVLRMREKLHKYANPHPRSEWPLCANILDPVRASIVCRGASQILKVLSWFTEQQDSAGLPICRMKNKFSFPAELVPDGYRDLQICVLFRGSSGLSIIGEIQIHDAELHDLKLKMHKLYVIRRAESPDVLML
;
A
#
# COMPACT_ATOMS: atom_id res chain seq x y z
N PHE A 1 13.14 17.55 41.64
CA PHE A 1 13.42 16.32 42.38
C PHE A 1 12.20 15.40 42.39
N ASP A 2 11.06 15.82 42.95
CA ASP A 2 9.79 15.06 42.94
C ASP A 2 9.34 14.58 41.55
N ALA A 3 9.49 15.41 40.53
CA ALA A 3 9.23 15.03 39.14
C ALA A 3 10.10 13.83 38.69
N ALA A 4 11.36 13.79 39.09
CA ALA A 4 12.29 12.71 38.77
C ALA A 4 12.01 11.45 39.60
N VAL A 5 11.54 11.60 40.85
CA VAL A 5 11.10 10.49 41.71
C VAL A 5 9.82 9.85 41.15
N ARG A 6 8.84 10.67 40.73
CA ARG A 6 7.61 10.19 40.07
C ARG A 6 7.88 9.56 38.69
N LEU A 7 8.84 10.12 37.94
CA LEU A 7 9.34 9.49 36.71
C LEU A 7 10.00 8.13 36.99
N ASN A 8 10.72 8.00 38.10
CA ASN A 8 11.33 6.73 38.51
C ASN A 8 10.29 5.70 38.94
N SER A 9 9.15 6.09 39.53
CA SER A 9 8.06 5.15 39.82
C SER A 9 7.33 4.65 38.56
N PHE A 10 7.39 5.38 37.43
CA PHE A 10 6.87 4.89 36.14
C PHE A 10 7.73 3.76 35.54
N ARG A 11 8.90 3.47 36.12
CA ARG A 11 9.81 2.39 35.72
C ARG A 11 9.19 1.02 35.97
N ASP A 12 8.43 0.89 37.05
CA ASP A 12 7.91 -0.40 37.56
C ASP A 12 6.45 -0.61 37.18
N ASP A 13 5.62 0.44 37.15
CA ASP A 13 4.22 0.39 36.74
C ASP A 13 3.89 1.56 35.81
N PHE A 14 3.89 1.31 34.50
CA PHE A 14 3.48 2.30 33.50
C PHE A 14 1.95 2.48 33.53
N ASP A 15 1.48 3.19 34.56
CA ASP A 15 0.09 3.62 34.71
C ASP A 15 -0.16 4.86 33.85
N ILE A 16 -0.89 4.63 32.75
CA ILE A 16 -1.28 5.65 31.77
C ILE A 16 -1.93 6.86 32.47
N LYS A 17 -2.80 6.64 33.46
CA LYS A 17 -3.52 7.74 34.13
C LYS A 17 -2.57 8.63 34.93
N GLN A 18 -1.57 8.03 35.58
CA GLN A 18 -0.59 8.78 36.34
C GLN A 18 0.36 9.54 35.42
N VAL A 19 0.80 8.92 34.33
CA VAL A 19 1.64 9.58 33.32
C VAL A 19 0.90 10.77 32.73
N ASP A 20 -0.36 10.61 32.34
CA ASP A 20 -1.17 11.70 31.81
C ASP A 20 -1.38 12.81 32.83
N GLY A 21 -1.75 12.48 34.07
CA GLY A 21 -1.90 13.47 35.14
C GLY A 21 -0.61 14.25 35.42
N PHE A 22 0.54 13.57 35.35
CA PHE A 22 1.85 14.18 35.51
C PHE A 22 2.22 15.10 34.34
N CYS A 23 1.96 14.66 33.11
CA CYS A 23 2.18 15.47 31.91
C CYS A 23 1.31 16.74 31.92
N ILE A 24 0.04 16.60 32.31
CA ILE A 24 -0.89 17.72 32.46
C ILE A 24 -0.38 18.72 33.51
N ALA A 25 0.09 18.23 34.66
CA ALA A 25 0.61 19.09 35.73
C ALA A 25 1.87 19.87 35.34
N LEU A 26 2.62 19.41 34.34
CA LEU A 26 3.84 20.05 33.87
C LEU A 26 3.64 20.96 32.66
N ARG A 27 2.43 21.05 32.10
CA ARG A 27 2.14 21.93 30.96
C ARG A 27 2.53 23.37 31.27
N GLY A 28 3.21 24.01 30.30
CA GLY A 28 3.73 25.38 30.44
C GLY A 28 5.06 25.48 31.19
N SER A 29 5.57 24.39 31.78
CA SER A 29 6.91 24.35 32.36
C SER A 29 7.98 23.97 31.33
N SER A 30 9.22 24.39 31.55
CA SER A 30 10.38 23.94 30.77
C SER A 30 10.62 22.42 30.90
N CYS A 31 10.11 21.78 31.94
CA CYS A 31 10.21 20.34 32.17
C CYS A 31 9.32 19.51 31.23
N TYR A 32 8.25 20.09 30.68
CA TYR A 32 7.34 19.38 29.78
C TYR A 32 8.04 18.91 28.50
N GLY A 33 8.90 19.76 27.91
CA GLY A 33 9.69 19.39 26.73
C GLY A 33 10.58 18.16 26.98
N ASN A 34 11.24 18.09 28.14
CA ASN A 34 12.08 16.95 28.51
C ASN A 34 11.29 15.63 28.61
N ILE A 35 10.03 15.68 29.05
CA ILE A 35 9.17 14.49 29.15
C ILE A 35 8.71 14.05 27.77
N CYS A 36 8.34 14.99 26.91
CA CYS A 36 8.05 14.71 25.50
C CYS A 36 9.23 13.99 24.83
N ASP A 37 10.45 14.52 25.00
CA ASP A 37 11.66 13.91 24.44
C ASP A 37 11.93 12.51 25.02
N TRP A 38 11.69 12.31 26.32
CA TRP A 38 11.81 11.00 26.96
C TRP A 38 10.79 9.99 26.40
N ILE A 39 9.52 10.39 26.24
CA ILE A 39 8.48 9.55 25.62
C ILE A 39 8.86 9.19 24.18
N LEU A 40 9.33 10.17 23.41
CA LEU A 40 9.80 9.95 22.03
C LEU A 40 10.99 8.99 21.97
N GLN A 41 11.90 9.06 22.96
CA GLN A 41 13.00 8.12 23.06
C GLN A 41 12.53 6.69 23.37
N ILE A 42 11.53 6.53 24.24
CA ILE A 42 10.88 5.23 24.46
C ILE A 42 10.25 4.72 23.16
N CYS A 43 9.52 5.57 22.43
CA CYS A 43 8.96 5.22 21.12
C CYS A 43 10.05 4.74 20.16
N ARG A 44 11.18 5.45 20.09
CA ARG A 44 12.31 5.03 19.24
C ARG A 44 12.83 3.64 19.63
N CYS A 45 13.02 3.36 20.92
CA CYS A 45 13.46 2.03 21.39
C CYS A 45 12.43 0.93 21.15
N LEU A 46 11.13 1.21 21.28
CA LEU A 46 10.07 0.22 21.06
C LEU A 46 9.85 -0.08 19.57
N LEU A 47 10.06 0.91 18.71
CA LEU A 47 9.77 0.82 17.28
C LEU A 47 10.99 0.39 16.44
N ASN A 48 12.21 0.56 16.95
CA ASN A 48 13.43 0.25 16.21
C ASN A 48 13.64 -1.27 16.03
N PRO A 49 13.72 -1.77 14.77
CA PRO A 49 13.95 -3.18 14.50
C PRO A 49 15.37 -3.67 14.73
N ALA A 50 16.37 -2.78 14.77
CA ALA A 50 17.79 -3.14 14.81
C ALA A 50 18.24 -3.76 16.15
N ASP A 51 17.46 -3.57 17.22
CA ASP A 51 17.86 -4.02 18.56
C ASP A 51 17.69 -5.54 18.79
N ASN A 52 17.05 -6.27 17.87
CA ASN A 52 16.91 -7.73 17.98
C ASN A 52 18.20 -8.50 17.60
N VAL A 53 19.21 -7.84 17.03
CA VAL A 53 20.36 -8.50 16.39
C VAL A 53 21.44 -8.96 17.40
N LYS A 54 21.19 -8.95 18.71
CA LYS A 54 22.23 -9.22 19.72
C LYS A 54 21.85 -10.17 20.86
N GLU A 55 20.97 -11.14 20.63
CA GLU A 55 20.73 -12.21 21.63
C GLU A 55 21.72 -13.39 21.53
N GLU A 56 22.44 -13.57 20.41
CA GLU A 56 23.40 -14.70 20.31
C GLU A 56 24.81 -14.41 20.86
N SER A 57 25.08 -13.20 21.35
CA SER A 57 26.34 -12.87 22.01
C SER A 57 26.11 -12.24 23.37
N SER A 58 25.56 -13.02 24.30
CA SER A 58 25.32 -12.68 25.71
C SER A 58 26.61 -12.50 26.53
N GLN A 59 27.59 -11.76 26.03
CA GLN A 59 28.71 -11.26 26.81
C GLN A 59 29.05 -9.84 26.34
N ASN A 60 28.73 -8.86 27.18
CA ASN A 60 29.01 -7.43 27.05
C ASN A 60 28.00 -6.61 26.22
N PHE A 61 26.87 -6.32 26.86
CA PHE A 61 26.11 -5.10 26.58
C PHE A 61 27.00 -3.89 26.90
N SER A 62 27.84 -3.45 25.96
CA SER A 62 28.63 -2.22 26.13
C SER A 62 27.79 -1.03 25.67
N PRO A 63 27.44 -0.07 26.56
CA PRO A 63 26.63 1.10 26.21
C PRO A 63 27.28 2.09 25.22
N ARG A 64 28.41 1.73 24.59
CA ARG A 64 29.31 2.66 23.89
C ARG A 64 28.91 3.08 22.48
N ARG A 65 27.80 2.60 21.90
CA ARG A 65 27.49 2.85 20.47
C ARG A 65 26.41 3.88 20.16
N ILE A 66 26.15 4.83 21.06
CA ILE A 66 25.36 6.05 20.77
C ILE A 66 26.18 7.26 21.23
N GLN A 67 26.94 7.87 20.32
CA GLN A 67 27.85 8.99 20.66
C GLN A 67 27.15 10.33 20.92
N ASN A 68 25.83 10.42 20.74
CA ASN A 68 25.00 11.58 21.08
C ASN A 68 23.88 11.21 22.07
N GLN A 69 24.25 10.67 23.23
CA GLN A 69 23.30 10.48 24.32
C GLN A 69 22.97 11.83 24.96
N SER A 70 21.69 12.17 25.02
CA SER A 70 21.22 13.32 25.81
C SER A 70 21.68 13.15 27.27
N ASN A 71 21.84 14.24 28.02
CA ASN A 71 22.18 14.17 29.45
C ASN A 71 21.20 13.26 30.22
N TRP A 72 19.95 13.18 29.79
CA TRP A 72 18.95 12.25 30.31
C TRP A 72 19.28 10.78 30.07
N GLN A 73 19.77 10.41 28.89
CA GLN A 73 20.20 9.03 28.61
C GLN A 73 21.40 8.62 29.46
N LYS A 74 22.34 9.54 29.70
CA LYS A 74 23.47 9.28 30.62
C LYS A 74 22.99 9.11 32.06
N ILE A 75 22.10 9.97 32.53
CA ILE A 75 21.49 9.86 33.87
C ILE A 75 20.68 8.56 33.99
N PHE A 76 19.94 8.19 32.95
CA PHE A 76 19.13 6.98 32.89
C PHE A 76 20.00 5.72 32.89
N ASN A 77 21.02 5.66 32.03
CA ASN A 77 21.95 4.53 31.95
C ASN A 77 22.79 4.38 33.22
N ASN A 78 23.26 5.49 33.80
CA ASN A 78 24.02 5.46 35.05
C ASN A 78 23.15 5.01 36.24
N LYS A 79 21.86 5.39 36.29
CA LYS A 79 20.92 4.90 37.32
C LYS A 79 20.49 3.45 37.12
N ILE A 80 20.40 2.96 35.88
CA ILE A 80 20.15 1.53 35.62
C ILE A 80 21.32 0.67 36.11
N ALA A 81 22.55 1.19 36.02
CA ALA A 81 23.74 0.48 36.46
C ALA A 81 23.90 0.43 38.00
N ASP A 82 23.38 1.43 38.73
CA ASP A 82 23.51 1.54 40.19
C ASP A 82 22.41 0.79 40.98
N ASP A 83 21.19 0.71 40.46
CA ASP A 83 20.07 0.00 41.13
C ASP A 83 19.87 -1.40 40.53
N SER A 84 20.31 -2.44 41.26
CA SER A 84 20.15 -3.86 40.92
C SER A 84 18.70 -4.37 40.95
N HIS A 85 17.73 -3.49 41.21
CA HIS A 85 16.34 -3.87 41.36
C HIS A 85 15.49 -3.14 40.31
N THR A 86 14.84 -3.97 39.48
CA THR A 86 13.85 -3.70 38.42
C THR A 86 14.34 -3.01 37.13
N ILE A 87 14.79 -3.82 36.16
CA ILE A 87 14.78 -3.44 34.74
C ILE A 87 13.32 -3.14 34.35
N PRO A 88 13.01 -1.98 33.74
CA PRO A 88 11.66 -1.65 33.28
C PRO A 88 11.07 -2.79 32.44
N ASP A 89 9.78 -3.09 32.62
CA ASP A 89 9.13 -4.20 31.92
C ASP A 89 9.27 -4.12 30.40
N TRP A 90 9.24 -2.91 29.84
CA TRP A 90 9.39 -2.72 28.39
C TRP A 90 10.81 -3.00 27.88
N LEU A 91 11.83 -2.91 28.74
CA LEU A 91 13.22 -3.31 28.44
C LEU A 91 13.42 -4.83 28.56
N ARG A 92 12.49 -5.55 29.20
CA ARG A 92 12.49 -7.02 29.26
C ARG A 92 11.86 -7.66 28.02
N LEU A 93 11.24 -6.87 27.16
CA LEU A 93 10.60 -7.36 25.93
C LEU A 93 11.67 -7.69 24.91
N SER A 94 11.96 -8.98 24.74
CA SER A 94 12.99 -9.48 23.83
C SER A 94 12.57 -9.35 22.36
N THR A 95 11.28 -9.52 22.05
CA THR A 95 10.80 -9.50 20.68
C THR A 95 10.30 -8.11 20.26
N GLN A 96 10.44 -7.78 18.98
CA GLN A 96 9.84 -6.57 18.42
C GLN A 96 8.31 -6.60 18.45
N GLU A 97 7.72 -7.80 18.39
CA GLU A 97 6.27 -7.96 18.49
C GLU A 97 5.76 -7.55 19.87
N ASP A 98 6.42 -8.02 20.92
CA ASP A 98 6.09 -7.63 22.30
C ASP A 98 6.29 -6.13 22.52
N ARG A 99 7.40 -5.56 22.02
CA ARG A 99 7.65 -4.11 22.08
C ARG A 99 6.58 -3.30 21.36
N MET A 100 6.15 -3.73 20.17
CA MET A 100 5.05 -3.09 19.43
C MET A 100 3.71 -3.24 20.15
N MET A 101 3.44 -4.40 20.73
CA MET A 101 2.22 -4.64 21.50
C MET A 101 2.19 -3.74 22.74
N TYR A 102 3.32 -3.59 23.43
CA TYR A 102 3.47 -2.68 24.55
C TYR A 102 3.22 -1.23 24.11
N PHE A 103 3.85 -0.80 23.01
CA PHE A 103 3.64 0.53 22.41
C PHE A 103 2.14 0.80 22.17
N ARG A 104 1.43 -0.13 21.52
CA ARG A 104 -0.01 0.00 21.26
C ARG A 104 -0.85 0.02 22.54
N LYS A 105 -0.56 -0.89 23.48
CA LYS A 105 -1.35 -1.07 24.70
C LYS A 105 -1.15 0.06 25.70
N ARG A 106 0.03 0.68 25.75
CA ARG A 106 0.44 1.66 26.75
C ARG A 106 0.69 3.05 26.16
N ILE A 107 1.60 3.17 25.21
CA ILE A 107 2.07 4.47 24.71
C ILE A 107 0.99 5.18 23.87
N CYS A 108 0.33 4.49 22.94
CA CYS A 108 -0.73 5.10 22.12
C CYS A 108 -1.93 5.64 22.93
N LYS A 109 -2.08 5.19 24.19
CA LYS A 109 -3.19 5.59 25.07
C LYS A 109 -2.90 6.86 25.86
N LEU A 110 -1.67 7.36 25.84
CA LEU A 110 -1.31 8.58 26.55
C LEU A 110 -2.08 9.77 25.96
N GLN A 111 -2.83 10.48 26.79
CA GLN A 111 -3.52 11.71 26.42
C GLN A 111 -2.56 12.79 25.94
N ILE A 112 -1.29 12.78 26.38
CA ILE A 112 -0.27 13.73 25.89
C ILE A 112 -0.07 13.67 24.36
N LEU A 113 -0.30 12.50 23.74
CA LEU A 113 -0.24 12.38 22.28
C LEU A 113 -1.39 13.12 21.58
N ARG A 114 -2.51 13.35 22.27
CA ARG A 114 -3.75 13.99 21.78
C ARG A 114 -3.82 15.49 22.08
N GLU A 115 -2.75 16.06 22.62
CA GLU A 115 -2.74 17.46 23.04
C GLU A 115 -2.88 18.45 21.89
N TYR A 116 -3.21 19.69 22.25
CA TYR A 116 -3.48 20.79 21.32
C TYR A 116 -2.37 20.89 20.25
N ASN A 117 -2.76 20.82 18.98
CA ASN A 117 -1.91 20.81 17.77
C ASN A 117 -1.16 19.49 17.44
N ASN A 118 -1.40 18.39 18.17
CA ASN A 118 -0.81 17.07 17.91
C ASN A 118 0.74 17.10 17.78
N ALA A 119 1.42 18.01 18.50
CA ALA A 119 2.84 18.27 18.31
C ALA A 119 3.71 17.03 18.60
N LEU A 120 3.45 16.35 19.72
CA LEU A 120 4.16 15.13 20.08
C LEU A 120 3.91 14.00 19.06
N PHE A 121 2.68 13.88 18.57
CA PHE A 121 2.33 12.91 17.54
C PHE A 121 3.04 13.21 16.20
N LYS A 122 3.17 14.49 15.82
CA LYS A 122 3.97 14.90 14.65
C LYS A 122 5.44 14.49 14.80
N HIS A 123 6.04 14.68 15.97
CA HIS A 123 7.41 14.21 16.24
C HIS A 123 7.54 12.69 16.20
N LEU A 124 6.56 11.96 16.74
CA LEU A 124 6.51 10.50 16.61
C LEU A 124 6.49 10.07 15.13
N LYS A 125 5.75 10.77 14.26
CA LYS A 125 5.74 10.50 12.81
C LYS A 125 7.10 10.71 12.18
N ILE A 126 7.85 11.75 12.59
CA ILE A 126 9.23 11.98 12.14
C ILE A 126 10.13 10.80 12.53
N ILE A 127 10.06 10.34 13.78
CA ILE A 127 10.83 9.16 14.23
C ILE A 127 10.46 7.91 13.43
N VAL A 128 9.17 7.71 13.16
CA VAL A 128 8.71 6.60 12.32
C VAL A 128 9.27 6.72 10.90
N ASP A 129 9.29 7.90 10.30
CA ASP A 129 9.88 8.13 8.98
C ASP A 129 11.39 7.85 8.97
N GLU A 130 12.14 8.25 10.01
CA GLU A 130 13.55 7.90 10.18
C GLU A 130 13.78 6.39 10.23
N ILE A 131 12.98 5.65 11.03
CA ILE A 131 13.07 4.19 11.13
C ILE A 131 12.69 3.54 9.79
N MET A 132 11.68 4.06 9.09
CA MET A 132 11.29 3.58 7.76
C MET A 132 12.41 3.76 6.73
N VAL A 133 13.16 4.86 6.78
CA VAL A 133 14.34 5.08 5.94
C VAL A 133 15.44 4.04 6.24
N GLN A 134 15.68 3.74 7.52
CA GLN A 134 16.65 2.71 7.92
C GLN A 134 16.25 1.32 7.42
N ILE A 135 14.98 0.92 7.61
CA ILE A 135 14.48 -0.35 7.06
C ILE A 135 14.58 -0.36 5.54
N GLY A 136 14.27 0.75 4.88
CA GLY A 136 14.39 0.86 3.43
C GLY A 136 15.82 0.70 2.93
N SER A 137 16.82 1.14 3.70
CA SER A 137 18.24 0.84 3.43
C SER A 137 18.52 -0.65 3.53
N LEU A 138 18.07 -1.31 4.60
CA LEU A 138 18.25 -2.76 4.78
C LEU A 138 17.58 -3.56 3.64
N CYS A 139 16.40 -3.13 3.18
CA CYS A 139 15.74 -3.73 2.02
C CYS A 139 16.58 -3.59 0.74
N LYS A 140 17.20 -2.42 0.51
CA LYS A 140 18.08 -2.19 -0.65
C LYS A 140 19.34 -3.04 -0.58
N ASP A 141 19.96 -3.14 0.59
CA ASP A 141 21.15 -3.97 0.82
C ASP A 141 20.83 -5.44 0.55
N ARG A 142 19.72 -5.96 1.11
CA ARG A 142 19.29 -7.34 0.87
C ARG A 142 18.92 -7.57 -0.60
N PHE A 143 18.28 -6.61 -1.26
CA PHE A 143 18.00 -6.71 -2.69
C PHE A 143 19.28 -6.79 -3.53
N ALA A 144 20.30 -5.98 -3.22
CA ALA A 144 21.60 -6.04 -3.91
C ALA A 144 22.28 -7.40 -3.71
N GLN A 145 22.17 -8.00 -2.52
CA GLN A 145 22.64 -9.36 -2.27
C GLN A 145 21.91 -10.38 -3.14
N ILE A 146 20.57 -10.34 -3.18
CA ILE A 146 19.76 -11.26 -4.01
C ILE A 146 20.15 -11.13 -5.50
N LEU A 147 20.39 -9.92 -6.00
CA LEU A 147 20.83 -9.71 -7.38
C LEU A 147 22.24 -10.27 -7.66
N SER A 148 23.10 -10.33 -6.64
CA SER A 148 24.45 -10.91 -6.76
C SER A 148 24.48 -12.45 -6.70
N GLU A 149 23.37 -13.09 -6.30
CA GLU A 149 23.24 -14.54 -6.30
C GLU A 149 23.19 -15.09 -7.74
N ALA A 150 23.50 -16.39 -7.91
CA ALA A 150 23.59 -17.03 -9.23
C ALA A 150 22.34 -16.84 -10.11
N MET A 151 21.16 -16.81 -9.50
CA MET A 151 19.87 -16.63 -10.20
C MET A 151 19.30 -15.20 -10.07
N GLY A 152 20.06 -14.25 -9.51
CA GLY A 152 19.61 -12.88 -9.25
C GLY A 152 19.34 -12.10 -10.54
N ALA A 153 20.24 -12.21 -11.52
CA ALA A 153 20.06 -11.60 -12.84
C ALA A 153 18.83 -12.16 -13.57
N GLU A 154 18.57 -13.46 -13.43
CA GLU A 154 17.39 -14.11 -14.00
C GLU A 154 16.10 -13.60 -13.36
N LEU A 155 16.04 -13.49 -12.03
CA LEU A 155 14.90 -12.95 -11.31
C LEU A 155 14.59 -11.51 -11.74
N SER A 156 15.61 -10.70 -12.04
CA SER A 156 15.42 -9.33 -12.51
C SER A 156 14.97 -9.25 -13.99
N SER A 157 15.42 -10.17 -14.85
CA SER A 157 15.26 -10.07 -16.32
C SER A 157 14.21 -11.00 -16.94
N ARG A 158 14.14 -12.27 -16.52
CA ARG A 158 13.45 -13.36 -17.23
C ARG A 158 11.92 -13.29 -17.15
N LEU A 159 11.39 -12.53 -16.21
CA LEU A 159 9.94 -12.47 -16.01
C LEU A 159 9.20 -11.69 -17.09
N GLU A 160 9.87 -10.80 -17.81
CA GLU A 160 9.22 -10.08 -18.91
C GLU A 160 8.76 -11.01 -20.03
N SER A 161 9.48 -12.10 -20.32
CA SER A 161 9.06 -13.06 -21.35
C SER A 161 7.90 -13.94 -20.89
N VAL A 162 7.87 -14.33 -19.61
CA VAL A 162 6.79 -15.13 -19.02
C VAL A 162 5.49 -14.31 -18.94
N ILE A 163 5.58 -13.03 -18.57
CA ILE A 163 4.44 -12.09 -18.61
C ILE A 163 3.87 -12.02 -20.02
N ARG A 164 4.71 -11.81 -21.03
CA ARG A 164 4.28 -11.75 -22.43
C ARG A 164 3.63 -13.04 -22.91
N GLN A 165 4.13 -14.21 -22.49
CA GLN A 165 3.52 -15.50 -22.86
C GLN A 165 2.15 -15.71 -22.19
N ALA A 166 2.01 -15.39 -20.91
CA ALA A 166 0.73 -15.47 -20.21
C ALA A 166 -0.31 -14.54 -20.86
N ASP A 167 0.11 -13.32 -21.23
CA ASP A 167 -0.73 -12.34 -21.93
C ASP A 167 -1.18 -12.86 -23.31
N VAL A 168 -0.27 -13.46 -24.08
CA VAL A 168 -0.59 -14.03 -25.40
C VAL A 168 -1.54 -15.22 -25.25
N ASN A 169 -1.32 -16.12 -24.29
CA ASN A 169 -2.17 -17.28 -24.09
C ASN A 169 -3.59 -16.90 -23.65
N ALA A 170 -3.75 -15.87 -22.81
CA ALA A 170 -5.06 -15.35 -22.42
C ALA A 170 -5.86 -14.87 -23.66
N VAL A 171 -5.22 -14.09 -24.53
CA VAL A 171 -5.84 -13.56 -25.76
C VAL A 171 -6.11 -14.66 -26.79
N VAL A 172 -5.24 -15.66 -26.92
CA VAL A 172 -5.41 -16.78 -27.86
C VAL A 172 -6.55 -17.70 -27.40
N ASN A 173 -6.69 -17.96 -26.10
CA ASN A 173 -7.78 -18.76 -25.56
C ASN A 173 -9.15 -18.07 -25.77
N GLU A 174 -9.24 -16.74 -25.65
CA GLU A 174 -10.45 -15.99 -26.00
C GLU A 174 -10.83 -16.16 -27.48
N LYS A 175 -9.86 -16.05 -28.39
CA LYS A 175 -10.12 -16.22 -29.83
C LYS A 175 -10.47 -17.65 -30.24
N ASN A 176 -9.98 -18.65 -29.50
CA ASN A 176 -10.28 -20.05 -29.78
C ASN A 176 -11.65 -20.46 -29.23
N GLU A 177 -12.10 -19.90 -28.10
CA GLU A 177 -13.46 -20.08 -27.59
C GLU A 177 -14.50 -19.44 -28.54
N GLU A 178 -14.22 -18.25 -29.08
CA GLU A 178 -15.07 -17.60 -30.10
C GLU A 178 -15.06 -18.33 -31.47
N ASN A 179 -13.99 -19.04 -31.83
CA ASN A 179 -13.85 -19.73 -33.13
C ASN A 179 -14.27 -21.21 -33.15
N THR A 180 -14.94 -21.72 -32.10
CA THR A 180 -15.64 -23.02 -32.19
C THR A 180 -16.99 -22.93 -32.90
N GLY A 181 -17.40 -21.73 -33.32
CA GLY A 181 -18.40 -21.52 -34.37
C GLY A 181 -17.77 -21.70 -35.76
N ASP A 182 -18.07 -22.83 -36.38
CA ASP A 182 -17.67 -23.25 -37.72
C ASP A 182 -17.76 -22.14 -38.79
N LEU A 183 -16.61 -21.58 -39.21
CA LEU A 183 -16.45 -20.91 -40.51
C LEU A 183 -15.00 -20.99 -41.03
N ARG A 184 -14.79 -21.81 -42.07
CA ARG A 184 -13.83 -21.54 -43.16
C ARG A 184 -14.60 -21.52 -44.49
N PRO A 185 -14.09 -20.94 -45.59
CA PRO A 185 -12.85 -20.17 -45.72
C PRO A 185 -13.07 -18.78 -46.38
N LEU A 186 -12.28 -17.77 -46.00
CA LEU A 186 -11.93 -16.67 -46.89
C LEU A 186 -10.49 -16.22 -46.62
N VAL A 187 -9.60 -16.74 -47.47
CA VAL A 187 -8.29 -16.18 -47.74
C VAL A 187 -8.49 -15.08 -48.77
N GLN A 188 -8.16 -13.82 -48.47
CA GLN A 188 -7.58 -12.89 -49.44
C GLN A 188 -7.07 -11.57 -48.81
N GLU A 189 -5.79 -11.31 -49.11
CA GLU A 189 -5.19 -10.01 -49.45
C GLU A 189 -5.33 -8.82 -48.50
N TRP A 190 -4.33 -8.56 -47.66
CA TRP A 190 -3.85 -7.18 -47.41
C TRP A 190 -2.32 -7.12 -47.42
N ASN A 191 -1.77 -6.83 -48.61
CA ASN A 191 -0.44 -6.28 -48.82
C ASN A 191 -0.50 -4.76 -48.54
N ILE A 192 0.15 -4.26 -47.49
CA ILE A 192 0.47 -2.83 -47.40
C ILE A 192 1.92 -2.65 -46.91
N SER A 193 2.67 -1.97 -47.75
CA SER A 193 4.07 -1.60 -47.63
C SER A 193 4.35 -0.64 -46.46
N LEU A 194 5.44 -0.89 -45.72
CA LEU A 194 6.02 0.06 -44.77
C LEU A 194 6.79 1.16 -45.51
N PRO A 195 6.58 2.46 -45.21
CA PRO A 195 7.53 3.48 -45.60
C PRO A 195 8.71 3.54 -44.62
N ALA A 196 9.86 3.83 -45.23
CA ALA A 196 11.20 3.84 -44.68
C ALA A 196 11.44 4.85 -43.56
N SER A 197 12.48 4.56 -42.77
CA SER A 197 13.11 5.41 -41.77
C SER A 197 13.49 6.81 -42.28
N PRO A 198 13.68 7.77 -41.36
CA PRO A 198 14.79 8.71 -41.43
C PRO A 198 15.67 8.60 -40.17
N LYS A 199 16.92 8.13 -40.31
CA LYS A 199 18.14 8.93 -40.50
C LYS A 199 18.37 10.02 -39.43
N LEU A 200 19.25 9.67 -38.49
CA LEU A 200 20.50 10.38 -38.14
C LEU A 200 20.54 11.89 -38.38
N TRP A 201 20.68 12.66 -37.29
CA TRP A 201 21.49 13.88 -37.25
C TRP A 201 22.45 13.82 -36.07
N TYR A 202 23.65 14.33 -36.34
CA TYR A 202 24.90 14.25 -35.59
C TYR A 202 25.25 15.65 -35.05
N ASP A 203 25.71 15.69 -33.79
CA ASP A 203 26.79 16.53 -33.22
C ASP A 203 26.70 18.07 -33.11
N GLY A 204 27.41 18.59 -32.09
CA GLY A 204 27.70 20.00 -31.83
C GLY A 204 27.40 20.42 -30.38
N SER A 205 28.22 20.04 -29.39
CA SER A 205 29.43 20.74 -28.90
C SER A 205 29.19 21.96 -27.98
N GLN A 206 29.70 21.80 -26.75
CA GLN A 206 30.54 22.75 -25.98
C GLN A 206 29.96 24.00 -25.26
N ASN A 207 30.40 24.10 -23.98
CA ASN A 207 30.69 25.27 -23.13
C ASN A 207 29.51 26.13 -22.63
N GLY A 208 29.46 26.66 -21.39
CA GLY A 208 30.47 26.71 -20.33
C GLY A 208 29.92 27.30 -19.01
N THR A 209 30.76 27.14 -17.98
CA THR A 209 30.95 27.89 -16.71
C THR A 209 30.02 29.04 -16.28
N ALA A 210 29.49 28.86 -15.06
CA ALA A 210 29.57 29.71 -13.85
C ALA A 210 29.50 31.26 -13.95
N VAL A 211 28.56 31.86 -13.20
CA VAL A 211 28.76 33.11 -12.41
C VAL A 211 27.85 33.08 -11.17
N ALA A 212 28.40 33.52 -10.05
CA ALA A 212 27.79 33.63 -8.73
C ALA A 212 27.42 35.10 -8.37
N GLU A 213 26.69 35.24 -7.25
CA GLU A 213 26.61 36.38 -6.31
C GLU A 213 25.69 37.60 -6.56
N ALA A 214 24.86 37.86 -5.53
CA ALA A 214 24.55 39.13 -4.81
C ALA A 214 23.05 39.16 -4.41
N ILE A 215 22.61 38.95 -3.14
CA ILE A 215 22.55 39.89 -1.97
C ILE A 215 21.85 41.22 -2.41
N ASP A 216 20.69 41.70 -1.89
CA ASP A 216 20.33 42.01 -0.49
C ASP A 216 18.86 42.56 -0.39
N LYS A 217 18.30 42.54 0.84
CA LYS A 217 17.28 43.46 1.46
C LYS A 217 15.96 43.83 0.76
N GLN A 218 14.84 43.52 1.43
CA GLN A 218 14.12 44.48 2.31
C GLN A 218 12.96 43.83 3.09
N ASN A 219 13.02 43.97 4.42
CA ASN A 219 11.92 43.82 5.38
C ASN A 219 11.24 45.19 5.55
N GLN A 220 9.90 45.25 5.67
CA GLN A 220 9.17 45.74 6.86
C GLN A 220 7.63 45.83 6.66
N PRO A 221 6.84 45.87 7.77
CA PRO A 221 5.45 45.41 7.84
C PRO A 221 4.41 46.55 7.91
N MET A 222 3.12 46.20 7.84
CA MET A 222 2.00 47.09 8.21
C MET A 222 1.02 46.35 9.13
N ASP A 223 0.88 46.88 10.34
CA ASP A 223 -0.22 46.66 11.27
C ASP A 223 -1.48 47.42 10.80
N HIS A 224 -2.68 46.87 11.04
CA HIS A 224 -3.69 47.49 11.90
C HIS A 224 -4.99 46.66 11.98
N VAL A 225 -5.42 46.50 13.22
CA VAL A 225 -6.70 45.95 13.71
C VAL A 225 -7.77 47.05 13.70
N THR A 226 -9.03 46.72 13.38
CA THR A 226 -10.20 47.32 14.05
C THR A 226 -11.41 46.38 14.01
N CYS A 227 -12.14 46.37 15.13
CA CYS A 227 -13.30 45.52 15.42
C CYS A 227 -14.66 46.16 15.02
N ILE A 228 -15.65 45.27 14.95
CA ILE A 228 -17.12 45.34 14.71
C ILE A 228 -17.88 46.40 15.57
N PRO A 229 -19.15 46.78 15.26
CA PRO A 229 -20.33 45.98 15.69
C PRO A 229 -21.61 45.99 14.78
N SER A 230 -22.32 44.85 14.84
CA SER A 230 -23.78 44.54 14.79
C SER A 230 -24.82 45.62 14.36
N THR A 231 -25.98 45.33 13.73
CA THR A 231 -27.17 44.54 14.18
C THR A 231 -28.32 44.72 13.13
N ILE A 232 -29.18 43.73 12.78
CA ILE A 232 -30.68 43.61 12.97
C ILE A 232 -31.33 43.12 11.63
N ILE A 233 -31.86 41.89 11.53
CA ILE A 233 -33.25 41.34 11.75
C ILE A 233 -34.23 41.43 10.54
N ASN A 234 -34.57 40.24 10.03
CA ASN A 234 -35.85 39.68 9.53
C ASN A 234 -36.48 39.97 8.14
N PRO A 235 -37.33 39.01 7.67
CA PRO A 235 -37.47 38.61 6.26
C PRO A 235 -38.85 38.99 5.69
N LEU A 236 -39.06 38.75 4.39
CA LEU A 236 -40.40 38.73 3.79
C LEU A 236 -40.52 37.67 2.68
N GLU A 237 -41.63 36.96 2.79
CA GLU A 237 -42.10 35.85 1.97
C GLU A 237 -42.79 36.31 0.67
N HIS A 238 -42.92 35.34 -0.24
CA HIS A 238 -44.09 35.03 -1.05
C HIS A 238 -44.44 35.77 -2.36
N LYS A 239 -44.63 34.90 -3.38
CA LYS A 239 -45.61 34.87 -4.49
C LYS A 239 -45.20 35.40 -5.86
N LEU A 240 -45.39 34.53 -6.87
CA LEU A 240 -46.23 34.63 -8.09
C LEU A 240 -45.66 33.64 -9.13
N SER A 241 -46.27 32.48 -9.39
CA SER A 241 -47.44 32.18 -10.25
C SER A 241 -47.24 32.41 -11.76
N ASP A 242 -47.36 31.31 -12.49
CA ASP A 242 -47.90 31.12 -13.85
C ASP A 242 -47.31 31.89 -15.04
N GLN A 243 -46.78 31.14 -16.03
CA GLN A 243 -47.42 31.00 -17.36
C GLN A 243 -46.66 30.01 -18.29
N ASN A 244 -47.45 29.15 -18.94
CA ASN A 244 -47.09 28.24 -20.02
C ASN A 244 -46.85 28.98 -21.35
N ILE A 245 -45.83 28.59 -22.14
CA ILE A 245 -45.90 28.56 -23.62
C ILE A 245 -45.12 27.34 -24.14
N ILE A 246 -45.76 26.62 -25.07
CA ILE A 246 -45.36 25.37 -25.74
C ILE A 246 -44.62 25.68 -27.07
N GLU A 247 -43.45 25.03 -27.27
CA GLU A 247 -42.78 24.49 -28.50
C GLU A 247 -42.58 25.33 -29.81
N PRO A 248 -41.74 24.92 -30.80
CA PRO A 248 -40.95 23.68 -30.95
C PRO A 248 -39.46 23.83 -31.37
N LEU A 249 -38.77 22.69 -31.31
CA LEU A 249 -37.49 22.34 -31.95
C LEU A 249 -37.33 22.88 -33.39
N SER A 250 -36.17 23.48 -33.71
CA SER A 250 -35.54 23.26 -35.03
C SER A 250 -34.01 23.45 -35.03
N ARG A 251 -33.34 22.36 -35.42
CA ARG A 251 -32.15 22.23 -36.29
C ARG A 251 -31.06 23.32 -36.33
N ARG A 252 -29.85 22.80 -36.09
CA ARG A 252 -28.62 22.90 -36.92
C ARG A 252 -27.66 24.09 -36.73
N GLU A 253 -26.46 23.67 -36.28
CA GLU A 253 -25.14 23.92 -36.87
C GLU A 253 -24.39 25.22 -36.55
N LEU A 254 -23.08 24.99 -36.30
CA LEU A 254 -21.93 25.87 -36.51
C LEU A 254 -21.65 26.95 -35.44
N LEU A 255 -20.76 26.60 -34.50
CA LEU A 255 -19.39 27.13 -34.52
C LEU A 255 -18.48 26.34 -33.57
N LEU A 256 -17.72 25.43 -34.19
CA LEU A 256 -16.50 24.83 -33.65
C LEU A 256 -15.46 25.93 -33.44
N TYR A 257 -14.99 26.12 -32.21
CA TYR A 257 -13.69 26.74 -31.94
C TYR A 257 -12.89 25.88 -30.96
N ASN A 258 -11.93 25.15 -31.55
CA ASN A 258 -10.62 24.76 -31.05
C ASN A 258 -10.41 24.51 -29.54
N CYS A 259 -10.31 23.23 -29.18
CA CYS A 259 -9.51 22.75 -28.04
C CYS A 259 -8.61 21.59 -28.49
N ALA A 260 -7.65 21.89 -29.39
CA ALA A 260 -6.70 20.92 -29.93
C ALA A 260 -5.45 20.69 -29.04
N GLY A 261 -5.43 21.18 -27.80
CA GLY A 261 -4.21 21.22 -26.97
C GLY A 261 -4.03 20.09 -25.95
N LEU A 262 -5.09 19.47 -25.45
CA LEU A 262 -4.99 18.47 -24.37
C LEU A 262 -4.69 17.02 -24.83
N PRO A 263 -5.21 16.53 -25.97
CA PRO A 263 -4.96 15.15 -26.39
C PRO A 263 -3.48 14.88 -26.72
N ALA A 264 -2.73 15.88 -27.18
CA ALA A 264 -1.33 15.72 -27.59
C ALA A 264 -0.39 15.46 -26.40
N PHE A 265 -0.59 16.13 -25.26
CA PHE A 265 0.21 15.92 -24.05
C PHE A 265 -0.09 14.56 -23.40
N TYR A 266 -1.37 14.17 -23.34
CA TYR A 266 -1.78 12.86 -22.83
C TYR A 266 -1.24 11.70 -23.70
N ASN A 267 -1.30 11.85 -25.02
CA ASN A 267 -0.74 10.88 -25.96
C ASN A 267 0.80 10.82 -25.92
N GLN A 268 1.50 11.91 -25.56
CA GLN A 268 2.96 11.92 -25.46
C GLN A 268 3.47 11.24 -24.18
N VAL A 269 2.74 11.36 -23.06
CA VAL A 269 3.03 10.61 -21.83
C VAL A 269 2.73 9.11 -22.04
N ASN A 270 1.59 8.76 -22.63
CA ASN A 270 1.28 7.37 -22.95
C ASN A 270 2.26 6.75 -23.95
N ARG A 271 2.80 7.51 -24.91
CA ARG A 271 3.84 7.00 -25.85
C ARG A 271 5.20 6.72 -25.20
N ARG A 272 5.54 7.34 -24.06
CA ARG A 272 6.73 6.96 -23.29
C ARG A 272 6.52 5.66 -22.49
N PHE A 273 5.27 5.25 -22.27
CA PHE A 273 4.91 3.99 -21.61
C PHE A 273 4.40 2.90 -22.57
N SER A 274 4.17 3.23 -23.86
CA SER A 274 3.59 2.34 -24.88
C SER A 274 4.54 1.28 -25.44
N GLY A 275 5.71 1.08 -24.83
CA GLY A 275 6.59 -0.05 -25.13
C GLY A 275 6.15 -1.36 -24.48
N ILE A 276 5.15 -1.30 -23.60
CA ILE A 276 4.55 -2.44 -22.92
C ILE A 276 3.12 -2.52 -23.43
N ASN A 277 2.86 -3.42 -24.39
CA ASN A 277 1.51 -3.93 -24.63
C ASN A 277 1.12 -4.70 -23.36
N GLU A 278 0.69 -4.00 -22.31
CA GLU A 278 0.01 -4.64 -21.20
C GLU A 278 -1.31 -5.17 -21.78
N SER A 279 -1.47 -6.49 -21.84
CA SER A 279 -2.80 -7.08 -21.93
C SER A 279 -3.69 -6.38 -20.90
N ILE A 280 -4.96 -6.12 -21.21
CA ILE A 280 -5.85 -5.54 -20.22
C ILE A 280 -5.94 -6.56 -19.09
N PRO A 281 -5.36 -6.28 -17.91
CA PRO A 281 -5.29 -7.29 -16.87
C PRO A 281 -6.71 -7.60 -16.41
N TYR A 282 -7.00 -8.87 -16.15
CA TYR A 282 -8.29 -9.28 -15.60
C TYR A 282 -8.69 -8.38 -14.41
N ARG A 283 -9.90 -7.85 -14.49
CA ARG A 283 -10.59 -7.11 -13.42
C ARG A 283 -11.60 -8.02 -12.74
N GLN A 284 -12.09 -7.65 -11.55
CA GLN A 284 -13.06 -8.50 -10.85
C GLN A 284 -14.42 -8.58 -11.57
N ASP A 285 -14.79 -7.59 -12.38
CA ASP A 285 -16.00 -7.58 -13.21
C ASP A 285 -15.83 -8.29 -14.56
N HIS A 286 -14.61 -8.74 -14.91
CA HIS A 286 -14.36 -9.49 -16.13
C HIS A 286 -15.21 -10.76 -16.18
N GLU A 287 -15.80 -11.11 -17.33
CA GLU A 287 -16.76 -12.21 -17.48
C GLU A 287 -16.27 -13.55 -16.91
N LYS A 288 -15.02 -13.94 -17.23
CA LYS A 288 -14.36 -15.15 -16.69
C LYS A 288 -14.17 -15.15 -15.18
N VAL A 289 -14.08 -13.98 -14.54
CA VAL A 289 -13.94 -13.83 -13.08
C VAL A 289 -15.33 -13.75 -12.45
N GLY A 290 -16.16 -12.85 -12.95
CA GLY A 290 -17.51 -12.59 -12.47
C GLY A 290 -17.57 -12.13 -11.01
N ALA A 291 -16.44 -11.85 -10.35
CA ALA A 291 -16.19 -11.17 -9.06
C ALA A 291 -17.30 -10.25 -8.58
N ILE A 292 -17.61 -9.35 -9.48
CA ILE A 292 -18.53 -8.25 -9.33
C ILE A 292 -19.50 -8.38 -10.49
N ARG A 293 -20.80 -8.38 -10.17
CA ARG A 293 -21.83 -8.40 -11.20
C ARG A 293 -22.33 -6.98 -11.40
N VAL A 294 -22.10 -6.46 -12.60
CA VAL A 294 -22.65 -5.21 -13.07
C VAL A 294 -23.88 -5.56 -13.93
N LEU A 295 -25.05 -5.05 -13.56
CA LEU A 295 -26.26 -5.23 -14.35
C LEU A 295 -26.36 -4.11 -15.40
N GLY A 296 -27.06 -4.35 -16.50
CA GLY A 296 -27.22 -3.35 -17.56
C GLY A 296 -27.88 -2.04 -17.07
N VAL A 297 -28.71 -2.11 -16.02
CA VAL A 297 -29.27 -0.92 -15.36
C VAL A 297 -28.17 -0.08 -14.70
N ASP A 298 -27.20 -0.72 -14.07
CA ASP A 298 -26.09 -0.03 -13.40
C ASP A 298 -25.15 0.61 -14.45
N GLU A 299 -24.91 -0.07 -15.58
CA GLU A 299 -24.16 0.50 -16.72
C GLU A 299 -24.87 1.71 -17.32
N GLN A 300 -26.18 1.61 -17.52
CA GLN A 300 -26.98 2.70 -18.06
C GLN A 300 -26.99 3.91 -17.12
N GLU A 301 -27.07 3.68 -15.81
CA GLU A 301 -26.92 4.73 -14.81
C GLU A 301 -25.51 5.37 -14.86
N ALA A 302 -24.45 4.57 -14.95
CA ALA A 302 -23.08 5.07 -15.06
C ALA A 302 -22.87 5.91 -16.33
N LEU A 303 -23.46 5.48 -17.46
CA LEU A 303 -23.47 6.24 -18.71
C LEU A 303 -24.23 7.56 -18.54
N LEU A 304 -25.43 7.56 -17.95
CA LEU A 304 -26.19 8.79 -17.70
C LEU A 304 -25.42 9.76 -16.80
N GLN A 305 -24.73 9.27 -15.77
CA GLN A 305 -23.91 10.10 -14.90
C GLN A 305 -22.70 10.68 -15.64
N SER A 306 -21.97 9.87 -16.42
CA SER A 306 -20.82 10.36 -17.21
C SER A 306 -21.20 11.43 -18.25
N HIS A 307 -22.37 11.29 -18.88
CA HIS A 307 -22.90 12.28 -19.83
C HIS A 307 -23.50 13.51 -19.12
N GLY A 308 -24.17 13.31 -17.98
CA GLY A 308 -24.73 14.38 -17.15
C GLY A 308 -23.67 15.30 -16.56
N VAL A 309 -22.48 14.77 -16.24
CA VAL A 309 -21.33 15.55 -15.77
C VAL A 309 -20.88 16.59 -16.81
N GLY A 310 -21.12 16.36 -18.11
CA GLY A 310 -20.90 17.37 -19.15
C GLY A 310 -21.87 18.55 -19.07
N VAL A 311 -23.15 18.28 -18.80
CA VAL A 311 -24.21 19.30 -18.63
C VAL A 311 -23.99 20.10 -17.34
N PHE A 312 -23.64 19.44 -16.24
CA PHE A 312 -23.33 20.11 -14.97
C PHE A 312 -21.95 20.82 -14.95
N ARG A 313 -20.98 20.40 -15.78
CA ARG A 313 -19.73 21.16 -15.98
C ARG A 313 -19.98 22.51 -16.65
N SER A 314 -20.95 22.61 -17.55
CA SER A 314 -21.34 23.89 -18.16
C SER A 314 -21.88 24.88 -17.11
N ILE A 315 -22.61 24.38 -16.11
CA ILE A 315 -23.14 25.20 -15.01
C ILE A 315 -22.02 25.64 -14.03
N LYS A 316 -20.96 24.84 -13.88
CA LYS A 316 -19.80 25.16 -13.01
C LYS A 316 -18.92 26.30 -13.50
N ALA A 317 -19.01 26.70 -14.77
CA ALA A 317 -18.32 27.90 -15.26
C ALA A 317 -18.82 29.20 -14.59
N ASN A 318 -19.98 29.16 -13.90
CA ASN A 318 -20.59 30.32 -13.23
C ASN A 318 -20.24 30.47 -11.73
N GLY A 319 -19.08 29.96 -11.29
CA GLY A 319 -18.42 30.46 -10.06
C GLY A 319 -18.83 29.86 -8.71
N SER A 320 -19.67 28.83 -8.65
CA SER A 320 -20.00 28.17 -7.36
C SER A 320 -19.11 26.95 -7.07
N SER A 321 -18.02 27.18 -6.34
CA SER A 321 -16.97 26.20 -6.00
C SER A 321 -17.38 25.08 -5.00
N ARG A 322 -18.67 24.85 -4.74
CA ARG A 322 -19.13 23.90 -3.71
C ARG A 322 -19.68 22.57 -4.23
N LEU A 323 -19.69 22.33 -5.54
CA LEU A 323 -20.32 21.15 -6.15
C LEU A 323 -19.34 20.13 -6.77
N SER A 324 -18.05 20.14 -6.40
CA SER A 324 -17.06 19.19 -6.93
C SER A 324 -17.24 17.73 -6.47
N CYS A 325 -18.13 17.47 -5.50
CA CYS A 325 -18.35 16.14 -4.93
C CYS A 325 -19.59 15.39 -5.48
N ILE A 326 -20.39 15.97 -6.38
CA ILE A 326 -21.65 15.33 -6.87
C ILE A 326 -21.42 14.49 -8.16
N SER A 327 -20.20 14.46 -8.70
CA SER A 327 -19.88 13.47 -9.73
C SER A 327 -19.68 12.11 -9.06
N ALA A 328 -20.59 11.16 -9.32
CA ALA A 328 -20.42 9.71 -9.12
C ALA A 328 -20.60 9.12 -7.70
N ASN A 329 -21.80 9.27 -7.11
CA ASN A 329 -22.34 8.25 -6.19
C ASN A 329 -22.97 7.11 -7.02
N LEU A 330 -22.23 6.52 -7.97
CA LEU A 330 -22.54 5.13 -8.31
C LEU A 330 -22.21 4.34 -7.05
N ASP A 331 -23.12 3.48 -6.61
CA ASP A 331 -23.02 2.82 -5.31
C ASP A 331 -21.91 1.75 -5.33
N GLU A 332 -20.65 2.22 -5.29
CA GLU A 332 -19.46 1.39 -5.11
C GLU A 332 -19.59 0.48 -3.89
N GLU A 333 -20.40 0.86 -2.88
CA GLU A 333 -20.59 0.05 -1.69
C GLU A 333 -21.29 -1.27 -2.00
N ILE A 334 -22.21 -1.31 -2.98
CA ILE A 334 -22.84 -2.58 -3.42
C ILE A 334 -21.78 -3.51 -3.99
N PHE A 335 -20.95 -3.04 -4.92
CA PHE A 335 -19.91 -3.86 -5.56
C PHE A 335 -18.78 -4.22 -4.58
N LEU A 336 -18.45 -3.31 -3.66
CA LEU A 336 -17.50 -3.54 -2.58
C LEU A 336 -18.02 -4.63 -1.61
N ALA A 337 -19.31 -4.60 -1.28
CA ALA A 337 -19.95 -5.61 -0.45
C ALA A 337 -19.98 -6.98 -1.16
N GLN A 338 -20.28 -7.02 -2.46
CA GLN A 338 -20.18 -8.24 -3.27
C GLN A 338 -18.75 -8.81 -3.22
N LEU A 339 -17.74 -7.99 -3.48
CA LEU A 339 -16.34 -8.41 -3.48
C LEU A 339 -15.89 -8.91 -2.10
N ALA A 340 -16.27 -8.20 -1.03
CA ALA A 340 -15.93 -8.57 0.34
C ALA A 340 -16.60 -9.88 0.77
N LEU A 341 -17.87 -10.08 0.41
CA LEU A 341 -18.59 -11.33 0.68
C LEU A 341 -17.93 -12.51 -0.02
N ARG A 342 -17.58 -12.36 -1.30
CA ARG A 342 -16.87 -13.42 -2.04
C ARG A 342 -15.51 -13.72 -1.49
N ALA A 343 -14.76 -12.69 -1.10
CA ALA A 343 -13.47 -12.86 -0.44
C ALA A 343 -13.61 -13.68 0.83
N LYS A 344 -14.65 -13.41 1.64
CA LYS A 344 -14.93 -14.18 2.85
C LYS A 344 -15.28 -15.64 2.56
N LEU A 345 -16.10 -15.91 1.54
CA LEU A 345 -16.52 -17.27 1.18
C LEU A 345 -15.38 -18.10 0.59
N LEU A 346 -14.52 -17.50 -0.22
CA LEU A 346 -13.50 -18.20 -0.99
C LEU A 346 -12.12 -18.22 -0.34
N ASN A 347 -11.88 -17.47 0.73
CA ASN A 347 -10.54 -17.32 1.30
C ASN A 347 -9.93 -18.64 1.74
N ASP A 348 -10.66 -19.47 2.49
CA ASP A 348 -10.07 -20.67 3.08
C ASP A 348 -9.74 -21.70 1.99
N GLU A 349 -10.66 -21.93 1.04
CA GLU A 349 -10.39 -22.78 -0.13
C GLU A 349 -9.19 -22.24 -0.95
N PHE A 350 -9.07 -20.92 -1.12
CA PHE A 350 -7.92 -20.30 -1.78
C PHE A 350 -6.61 -20.57 -1.01
N GLN A 351 -6.60 -20.43 0.32
CA GLN A 351 -5.39 -20.70 1.13
C GLN A 351 -4.98 -22.17 1.03
N GLU A 352 -5.94 -23.09 1.16
CA GLU A 352 -5.68 -24.54 1.05
C GLU A 352 -5.14 -24.90 -0.33
N GLU A 353 -5.63 -24.27 -1.40
CA GLU A 353 -5.15 -24.53 -2.74
C GLU A 353 -3.70 -24.05 -2.95
N VAL A 354 -3.35 -22.88 -2.42
CA VAL A 354 -1.95 -22.39 -2.42
C VAL A 354 -1.03 -23.33 -1.63
N ILE A 355 -1.48 -23.77 -0.45
CA ILE A 355 -0.76 -24.74 0.40
C ILE A 355 -0.59 -26.07 -0.35
N ARG A 356 -1.64 -26.55 -1.01
CA ARG A 356 -1.66 -27.80 -1.78
C ARG A 356 -0.63 -27.77 -2.90
N ILE A 357 -0.58 -26.70 -3.70
CA ILE A 357 0.43 -26.57 -4.78
C ILE A 357 1.84 -26.68 -4.19
N VAL A 358 2.15 -25.91 -3.15
CA VAL A 358 3.48 -25.97 -2.52
C VAL A 358 3.76 -27.38 -1.98
N ALA A 359 2.80 -28.01 -1.31
CA ALA A 359 2.94 -29.35 -0.76
C ALA A 359 3.26 -30.41 -1.82
N THR A 360 2.75 -30.30 -3.05
CA THR A 360 3.05 -31.26 -4.12
C THR A 360 4.52 -31.26 -4.56
N HIS A 361 5.28 -30.22 -4.22
CA HIS A 361 6.68 -30.08 -4.57
C HIS A 361 7.63 -30.25 -3.37
N CYS A 362 7.13 -30.68 -2.21
CA CYS A 362 7.93 -30.78 -0.99
C CYS A 362 7.86 -32.19 -0.40
N ASN A 363 8.98 -32.64 0.16
CA ASN A 363 9.12 -34.02 0.66
C ASN A 363 8.47 -34.20 2.04
N THR A 364 8.40 -33.13 2.84
CA THR A 364 7.91 -33.22 4.22
C THR A 364 7.27 -31.91 4.64
N VAL A 365 6.09 -32.02 5.28
CA VAL A 365 5.43 -30.90 5.95
C VAL A 365 6.10 -30.71 7.31
N VAL A 366 6.70 -29.54 7.52
CA VAL A 366 7.28 -29.14 8.80
C VAL A 366 6.28 -28.19 9.45
N GLU A 367 5.27 -28.75 10.12
CA GLU A 367 4.31 -27.92 10.84
C GLU A 367 5.03 -27.10 11.91
N ARG A 368 4.94 -25.78 11.79
CA ARG A 368 5.38 -24.87 12.84
C ARG A 368 4.28 -24.89 13.89
N ASN A 369 4.46 -25.68 14.93
CA ASN A 369 3.58 -25.66 16.10
C ASN A 369 3.45 -24.21 16.58
N GLN A 370 2.29 -23.60 16.33
CA GLN A 370 1.89 -22.41 17.06
C GLN A 370 1.84 -22.85 18.52
N SER A 371 2.75 -22.32 19.31
CA SER A 371 2.89 -22.61 20.73
C SER A 371 1.57 -22.32 21.46
N GLY A 372 0.78 -23.36 21.68
CA GLY A 372 0.13 -23.62 22.97
C GLY A 372 -1.20 -22.95 23.31
N SER A 373 -1.95 -22.34 22.38
CA SER A 373 -3.30 -21.85 22.69
C SER A 373 -4.38 -22.64 21.95
N LEU A 374 -4.88 -23.69 22.60
CA LEU A 374 -5.97 -24.57 22.13
C LEU A 374 -7.34 -23.88 21.97
N ALA A 375 -7.44 -22.56 22.17
CA ALA A 375 -8.68 -21.81 21.99
C ALA A 375 -8.86 -21.37 20.53
N ALA A 376 -9.28 -22.33 19.70
CA ALA A 376 -10.23 -22.31 18.58
C ALA A 376 -10.62 -21.01 17.82
N ASP A 377 -9.78 -19.98 17.75
CA ASP A 377 -10.02 -18.88 16.81
C ASP A 377 -9.52 -19.29 15.41
N ALA A 378 -10.38 -20.02 14.70
CA ALA A 378 -10.18 -20.60 13.37
C ALA A 378 -9.85 -19.57 12.25
N SER A 379 -9.66 -18.29 12.59
CA SER A 379 -9.30 -17.23 11.65
C SER A 379 -7.85 -16.74 11.76
N THR A 380 -7.03 -17.32 12.64
CA THR A 380 -5.65 -16.85 12.85
C THR A 380 -4.77 -17.08 11.61
N ASN A 381 -3.77 -16.21 11.40
CA ASN A 381 -2.83 -16.33 10.28
C ASN A 381 -2.07 -17.66 10.41
N ARG A 382 -2.49 -18.67 9.64
CA ARG A 382 -1.84 -19.98 9.58
C ARG A 382 -0.50 -19.83 8.85
N ILE A 383 0.56 -20.39 9.42
CA ILE A 383 1.87 -20.48 8.78
C ILE A 383 2.19 -21.96 8.64
N VAL A 384 2.31 -22.44 7.40
CA VAL A 384 2.68 -23.84 7.11
C VAL A 384 4.10 -23.86 6.56
N GLY A 385 4.98 -24.60 7.22
CA GLY A 385 6.36 -24.79 6.77
C GLY A 385 6.50 -26.08 5.97
N PHE A 386 7.31 -26.03 4.92
CA PHE A 386 7.64 -27.17 4.07
C PHE A 386 9.16 -27.27 3.94
N LEU A 387 9.67 -28.50 3.93
CA LEU A 387 11.04 -28.77 3.50
C LEU A 387 11.00 -29.22 2.04
N CYS A 388 11.48 -28.36 1.15
CA CYS A 388 11.38 -28.55 -0.29
C CYS A 388 12.77 -28.79 -0.88
N ASP A 389 12.82 -29.64 -1.90
CA ASP A 389 14.05 -29.99 -2.59
C ASP A 389 14.22 -29.09 -3.82
N PHE A 390 15.31 -28.34 -3.83
CA PHE A 390 15.69 -27.44 -4.94
C PHE A 390 16.73 -28.08 -5.88
N GLY A 391 17.04 -29.36 -5.67
CA GLY A 391 17.96 -30.17 -6.48
C GLY A 391 19.37 -30.21 -5.91
N ASP A 392 19.96 -29.04 -5.64
CA ASP A 392 21.29 -28.90 -5.03
C ASP A 392 21.24 -28.87 -3.49
N HIS A 393 20.11 -28.48 -2.91
CA HIS A 393 19.88 -28.44 -1.47
C HIS A 393 18.39 -28.54 -1.12
N CYS A 394 18.13 -28.95 0.12
CA CYS A 394 16.80 -28.82 0.73
C CYS A 394 16.75 -27.56 1.59
N ASP A 395 15.70 -26.75 1.42
CA ASP A 395 15.48 -25.58 2.27
C ASP A 395 14.00 -25.41 2.61
N ARG A 396 13.75 -24.53 3.56
CA ARG A 396 12.43 -24.27 4.11
C ARG A 396 11.68 -23.24 3.27
N VAL A 397 10.47 -23.59 2.86
CA VAL A 397 9.47 -22.67 2.30
C VAL A 397 8.33 -22.51 3.30
N GLU A 398 7.85 -21.30 3.50
CA GLU A 398 6.69 -21.04 4.36
C GLU A 398 5.54 -20.44 3.57
N VAL A 399 4.34 -20.97 3.77
CA VAL A 399 3.10 -20.38 3.27
C VAL A 399 2.40 -19.69 4.44
N HIS A 400 2.27 -18.37 4.34
CA HIS A 400 1.61 -17.50 5.30
C HIS A 400 0.21 -17.15 4.78
N SER A 401 -0.80 -17.75 5.38
CA SER A 401 -2.19 -17.44 5.09
C SER A 401 -2.57 -16.06 5.60
N ALA A 402 -3.41 -15.35 4.86
CA ALA A 402 -3.92 -14.05 5.27
C ALA A 402 -5.45 -14.06 5.36
N LYS A 403 -5.97 -13.25 6.29
CA LYS A 403 -7.39 -12.91 6.32
C LYS A 403 -7.83 -12.19 5.04
N PRO A 404 -9.10 -12.31 4.63
CA PRO A 404 -9.69 -11.46 3.62
C PRO A 404 -9.39 -9.98 3.91
N LYS A 405 -9.16 -9.19 2.87
CA LYS A 405 -8.94 -7.76 3.08
C LYS A 405 -10.19 -7.13 3.72
N ALA A 406 -10.00 -6.37 4.80
CA ALA A 406 -11.10 -5.66 5.44
C ALA A 406 -11.77 -4.65 4.48
N VAL A 407 -13.09 -4.51 4.57
CA VAL A 407 -13.89 -3.61 3.73
C VAL A 407 -13.36 -2.18 3.78
N LEU A 408 -13.04 -1.65 4.98
CA LEU A 408 -12.45 -0.32 5.15
C LEU A 408 -11.17 -0.14 4.32
N ARG A 409 -10.31 -1.17 4.28
CA ARG A 409 -9.06 -1.18 3.51
C ARG A 409 -9.31 -1.29 2.01
N MET A 410 -10.38 -1.96 1.60
CA MET A 410 -10.81 -1.99 0.20
C MET A 410 -11.31 -0.60 -0.22
N ARG A 411 -12.13 0.06 0.61
CA ARG A 411 -12.61 1.43 0.39
C ARG A 411 -11.47 2.44 0.24
N GLU A 412 -10.47 2.39 1.13
CA GLU A 412 -9.25 3.21 1.00
C GLU A 412 -8.52 3.01 -0.35
N LYS A 413 -8.57 1.81 -0.93
CA LYS A 413 -7.96 1.55 -2.25
C LYS A 413 -8.73 2.19 -3.39
N LEU A 414 -10.05 2.43 -3.26
CA LEU A 414 -10.85 3.07 -4.31
C LEU A 414 -10.31 4.47 -4.63
N HIS A 415 -9.86 5.22 -3.63
CA HIS A 415 -9.25 6.53 -3.84
C HIS A 415 -7.99 6.50 -4.71
N LYS A 416 -7.27 5.37 -4.78
CA LYS A 416 -6.10 5.21 -5.67
C LYS A 416 -6.47 5.01 -7.12
N TYR A 417 -7.68 4.49 -7.37
CA TYR A 417 -8.21 4.23 -8.70
C TYR A 417 -9.16 5.32 -9.16
N ALA A 418 -9.47 6.30 -8.31
CA ALA A 418 -10.25 7.47 -8.70
C ALA A 418 -9.47 8.36 -9.70
N ASN A 419 -10.21 9.15 -10.47
CA ASN A 419 -9.67 10.05 -11.49
C ASN A 419 -8.60 10.98 -10.86
N PRO A 420 -7.44 11.21 -11.50
CA PRO A 420 -7.11 10.94 -12.92
C PRO A 420 -6.36 9.64 -13.20
N HIS A 421 -6.53 8.60 -12.39
CA HIS A 421 -5.82 7.35 -12.62
C HIS A 421 -6.17 6.75 -14.01
N PRO A 422 -5.20 6.26 -14.81
CA PRO A 422 -5.48 5.70 -16.14
C PRO A 422 -6.45 4.51 -16.13
N ARG A 423 -6.51 3.79 -15.00
CA ARG A 423 -7.40 2.64 -14.76
C ARG A 423 -8.69 3.01 -14.01
N SER A 424 -9.12 4.27 -14.07
CA SER A 424 -10.37 4.75 -13.44
C SER A 424 -11.63 4.28 -14.19
N GLU A 425 -11.70 2.99 -14.52
CA GLU A 425 -12.90 2.37 -15.08
C GLU A 425 -13.82 1.94 -13.96
N TRP A 426 -15.10 2.26 -14.10
CA TRP A 426 -16.14 1.88 -13.16
C TRP A 426 -16.61 0.44 -13.44
N PRO A 427 -16.93 -0.37 -12.41
CA PRO A 427 -16.77 -0.08 -10.98
C PRO A 427 -15.30 -0.07 -10.56
N LEU A 428 -14.92 0.92 -9.76
CA LEU A 428 -13.54 1.15 -9.33
C LEU A 428 -13.02 -0.02 -8.49
N CYS A 429 -13.89 -0.62 -7.67
CA CYS A 429 -13.55 -1.79 -6.85
C CYS A 429 -13.13 -3.01 -7.69
N ALA A 430 -13.48 -3.08 -8.98
CA ALA A 430 -13.02 -4.16 -9.84
C ALA A 430 -11.50 -4.17 -10.08
N ASN A 431 -10.83 -3.06 -9.78
CA ASN A 431 -9.37 -2.94 -9.82
C ASN A 431 -8.67 -3.44 -8.53
N ILE A 432 -9.42 -3.92 -7.53
CA ILE A 432 -8.86 -4.49 -6.30
C ILE A 432 -8.55 -5.98 -6.55
N LEU A 433 -7.26 -6.31 -6.71
CA LEU A 433 -6.80 -7.66 -7.08
C LEU A 433 -6.34 -8.55 -5.92
N ASP A 434 -6.29 -8.00 -4.70
CA ASP A 434 -5.86 -8.71 -3.49
C ASP A 434 -6.98 -8.87 -2.43
N PRO A 435 -8.26 -9.13 -2.79
CA PRO A 435 -9.32 -9.33 -1.80
C PRO A 435 -9.06 -10.59 -0.94
N VAL A 436 -8.56 -11.66 -1.55
CA VAL A 436 -7.90 -12.81 -0.91
C VAL A 436 -6.43 -12.79 -1.29
N ARG A 437 -5.55 -13.23 -0.38
CA ARG A 437 -4.11 -13.18 -0.61
C ARG A 437 -3.33 -14.17 0.23
N ALA A 438 -2.18 -14.59 -0.26
CA ALA A 438 -1.23 -15.44 0.44
C ALA A 438 0.19 -14.88 0.31
N SER A 439 1.09 -15.25 1.22
CA SER A 439 2.52 -14.96 1.09
C SER A 439 3.32 -16.25 1.15
N ILE A 440 4.20 -16.46 0.19
CA ILE A 440 5.16 -17.55 0.18
C ILE A 440 6.52 -16.97 0.49
N VAL A 441 7.19 -17.50 1.51
CA VAL A 441 8.45 -17.01 2.03
C VAL A 441 9.51 -18.07 1.81
N CYS A 442 10.57 -17.71 1.09
CA CYS A 442 11.68 -18.59 0.73
C CYS A 442 13.00 -17.80 0.83
N ARG A 443 14.14 -18.41 0.51
CA ARG A 443 15.46 -17.78 0.64
C ARG A 443 16.15 -17.64 -0.72
N GLY A 444 16.44 -16.39 -1.09
CA GLY A 444 17.21 -16.08 -2.30
C GLY A 444 16.45 -16.22 -3.61
N ALA A 445 17.13 -15.85 -4.70
CA ALA A 445 16.55 -15.73 -6.03
C ALA A 445 16.14 -17.08 -6.65
N SER A 446 16.96 -18.13 -6.43
CA SER A 446 16.71 -19.46 -7.00
C SER A 446 15.40 -20.06 -6.50
N GLN A 447 15.13 -19.96 -5.20
CA GLN A 447 13.91 -20.48 -4.60
C GLN A 447 12.68 -19.66 -5.03
N ILE A 448 12.78 -18.33 -5.11
CA ILE A 448 11.68 -17.47 -5.62
C ILE A 448 11.26 -17.90 -7.03
N LEU A 449 12.24 -18.09 -7.93
CA LEU A 449 11.98 -18.54 -9.30
C LEU A 449 11.43 -19.96 -9.36
N LYS A 450 11.93 -20.86 -8.50
CA LYS A 450 11.44 -22.23 -8.45
C LYS A 450 10.00 -22.31 -7.95
N VAL A 451 9.67 -21.56 -6.90
CA VAL A 451 8.29 -21.43 -6.40
C VAL A 451 7.38 -20.91 -7.50
N LEU A 452 7.79 -19.87 -8.24
CA LEU A 452 7.01 -19.40 -9.38
C LEU A 452 6.79 -20.52 -10.42
N SER A 453 7.82 -21.33 -10.69
CA SER A 453 7.73 -22.43 -11.66
C SER A 453 6.61 -23.41 -11.29
N TRP A 454 6.46 -23.73 -10.01
CA TRP A 454 5.37 -24.58 -9.50
C TRP A 454 3.98 -24.04 -9.88
N PHE A 455 3.75 -22.72 -9.72
CA PHE A 455 2.48 -22.10 -10.11
C PHE A 455 2.30 -22.04 -11.62
N THR A 456 3.37 -21.84 -12.40
CA THR A 456 3.28 -21.84 -13.87
C THR A 456 3.04 -23.23 -14.45
N GLU A 457 3.60 -24.28 -13.85
CA GLU A 457 3.45 -25.67 -14.28
C GLU A 457 2.06 -26.23 -13.95
N GLN A 458 1.41 -25.71 -12.90
CA GLN A 458 0.12 -26.20 -12.39
C GLN A 458 -1.09 -25.34 -12.82
N GLN A 459 -0.93 -24.36 -13.73
CA GLN A 459 -2.02 -23.45 -14.10
C GLN A 459 -3.26 -24.20 -14.62
N ASP A 460 -3.05 -25.23 -15.43
CA ASP A 460 -4.13 -26.00 -16.06
C ASP A 460 -4.75 -27.04 -15.12
N SER A 461 -3.96 -27.62 -14.20
CA SER A 461 -4.36 -28.73 -13.32
C SER A 461 -4.90 -28.27 -11.96
N ALA A 462 -4.40 -27.16 -11.42
CA ALA A 462 -4.75 -26.69 -10.08
C ALA A 462 -5.89 -25.66 -10.06
N GLY A 463 -6.37 -25.21 -11.22
CA GLY A 463 -7.43 -24.20 -11.27
C GLY A 463 -7.00 -22.83 -10.73
N LEU A 464 -5.70 -22.53 -10.79
CA LEU A 464 -5.11 -21.23 -10.45
C LEU A 464 -4.39 -20.60 -11.67
N PRO A 465 -5.08 -20.37 -12.80
CA PRO A 465 -4.47 -19.68 -13.94
C PRO A 465 -3.97 -18.29 -13.53
N ILE A 466 -2.71 -18.00 -13.86
CA ILE A 466 -2.09 -16.70 -13.58
C ILE A 466 -2.66 -15.69 -14.56
N CYS A 467 -3.33 -14.68 -14.02
CA CYS A 467 -3.99 -13.63 -14.79
C CYS A 467 -3.21 -12.31 -14.82
N ARG A 468 -2.26 -12.13 -13.90
CA ARG A 468 -1.35 -10.97 -13.88
C ARG A 468 -0.09 -11.32 -13.10
N MET A 469 1.04 -10.78 -13.50
CA MET A 469 2.27 -10.84 -12.71
C MET A 469 2.94 -9.47 -12.62
N LYS A 470 3.49 -9.16 -11.46
CA LYS A 470 4.24 -7.95 -11.17
C LYS A 470 5.55 -8.32 -10.49
N ASN A 471 6.64 -8.18 -11.22
CA ASN A 471 7.98 -8.38 -10.70
C ASN A 471 8.54 -7.06 -10.15
N LYS A 472 8.60 -6.85 -8.83
CA LYS A 472 9.25 -5.64 -8.30
C LYS A 472 10.78 -5.73 -8.33
N PHE A 473 11.36 -6.92 -8.48
CA PHE A 473 12.81 -7.09 -8.62
C PHE A 473 13.35 -6.56 -9.95
N SER A 474 12.50 -6.39 -10.97
CA SER A 474 12.87 -5.73 -12.23
C SER A 474 12.71 -4.21 -12.19
N PHE A 475 12.11 -3.65 -11.12
CA PHE A 475 11.85 -2.23 -11.07
C PHE A 475 13.12 -1.46 -10.69
N PRO A 476 13.44 -0.36 -11.41
CA PRO A 476 14.49 0.56 -11.03
C PRO A 476 14.36 1.01 -9.56
N ALA A 477 15.51 1.30 -8.94
CA ALA A 477 15.57 1.69 -7.53
C ALA A 477 14.67 2.88 -7.21
N GLU A 478 14.55 3.82 -8.15
CA GLU A 478 13.81 5.08 -8.04
C GLU A 478 12.30 4.86 -7.99
N LEU A 479 11.79 3.79 -8.60
CA LEU A 479 10.35 3.47 -8.63
C LEU A 479 9.88 2.76 -7.36
N VAL A 480 10.80 2.35 -6.49
CA VAL A 480 10.49 1.65 -5.25
C VAL A 480 11.34 2.27 -4.12
N PRO A 481 10.94 3.47 -3.67
CA PRO A 481 11.77 4.31 -2.80
C PRO A 481 12.05 3.67 -1.43
N ASP A 482 11.13 2.83 -0.95
CA ASP A 482 11.24 2.12 0.31
C ASP A 482 12.08 0.83 0.24
N GLY A 483 12.66 0.51 -0.93
CA GLY A 483 13.57 -0.61 -1.11
C GLY A 483 12.89 -1.98 -1.16
N TYR A 484 11.66 -2.13 -0.67
CA TYR A 484 11.00 -3.44 -0.53
C TYR A 484 10.64 -4.06 -1.89
N ARG A 485 11.11 -5.28 -2.12
CA ARG A 485 10.87 -6.05 -3.35
C ARG A 485 10.16 -7.37 -3.06
N ASP A 486 9.22 -7.72 -3.93
CA ASP A 486 8.55 -9.00 -3.98
C ASP A 486 8.19 -9.35 -5.43
N LEU A 487 7.88 -10.62 -5.66
CA LEU A 487 7.24 -11.08 -6.87
C LEU A 487 5.77 -11.31 -6.56
N GLN A 488 4.88 -10.66 -7.31
CA GLN A 488 3.44 -10.75 -7.09
C GLN A 488 2.80 -11.43 -8.29
N ILE A 489 2.03 -12.49 -8.06
CA ILE A 489 1.17 -13.11 -9.07
C ILE A 489 -0.28 -12.96 -8.65
N CYS A 490 -1.14 -12.58 -9.57
CA CYS A 490 -2.58 -12.65 -9.41
C CYS A 490 -3.07 -13.87 -10.17
N VAL A 491 -3.92 -14.65 -9.52
CA VAL A 491 -4.50 -15.88 -10.07
C VAL A 491 -6.01 -15.77 -10.07
N LEU A 492 -6.67 -16.29 -11.10
CA LEU A 492 -8.10 -16.50 -11.08
C LEU A 492 -8.38 -17.80 -10.33
N PHE A 493 -8.96 -17.69 -9.13
CA PHE A 493 -9.34 -18.83 -8.32
C PHE A 493 -10.84 -19.11 -8.46
N ARG A 494 -11.22 -20.38 -8.61
CA ARG A 494 -12.60 -20.85 -8.61
C ARG A 494 -12.82 -21.86 -7.49
N GLY A 495 -13.66 -21.51 -6.52
CA GLY A 495 -13.99 -22.41 -5.42
C GLY A 495 -14.95 -23.52 -5.83
N SER A 496 -15.12 -24.49 -4.93
CA SER A 496 -16.04 -25.63 -5.08
C SER A 496 -17.50 -25.21 -5.29
N SER A 497 -17.89 -24.02 -4.81
CA SER A 497 -19.21 -23.41 -5.03
C SER A 497 -19.41 -22.85 -6.45
N GLY A 498 -18.41 -22.93 -7.33
CA GLY A 498 -18.43 -22.37 -8.68
C GLY A 498 -18.21 -20.86 -8.76
N LEU A 499 -18.15 -20.18 -7.59
CA LEU A 499 -17.76 -18.78 -7.48
C LEU A 499 -16.28 -18.60 -7.79
N SER A 500 -15.93 -17.51 -8.45
CA SER A 500 -14.55 -17.16 -8.74
C SER A 500 -14.15 -15.80 -8.15
N ILE A 501 -12.85 -15.59 -7.96
CA ILE A 501 -12.25 -14.34 -7.48
C ILE A 501 -10.79 -14.25 -7.96
N ILE A 502 -10.28 -13.03 -8.17
CA ILE A 502 -8.83 -12.86 -8.32
C ILE A 502 -8.19 -12.84 -6.92
N GLY A 503 -7.20 -13.72 -6.70
CA GLY A 503 -6.36 -13.76 -5.51
C GLY A 503 -4.93 -13.32 -5.79
N GLU A 504 -4.28 -12.67 -4.82
CA GLU A 504 -2.87 -12.25 -4.93
C GLU A 504 -1.95 -13.18 -4.11
N ILE A 505 -0.98 -13.80 -4.77
CA ILE A 505 0.08 -14.56 -4.12
C ILE A 505 1.37 -13.74 -4.23
N GLN A 506 1.98 -13.46 -3.09
CA GLN A 506 3.23 -12.72 -3.02
C GLN A 506 4.37 -13.65 -2.62
N ILE A 507 5.41 -13.75 -3.45
CA ILE A 507 6.59 -14.57 -3.21
C ILE A 507 7.71 -13.64 -2.73
N HIS A 508 8.23 -13.92 -1.53
CA HIS A 508 9.20 -13.09 -0.83
C HIS A 508 10.49 -13.85 -0.54
N ASP A 509 11.58 -13.10 -0.49
CA ASP A 509 12.75 -13.50 0.29
C ASP A 509 12.44 -13.36 1.79
N ALA A 510 12.95 -14.27 2.62
CA ALA A 510 12.68 -14.35 4.05
C ALA A 510 13.06 -13.07 4.80
N GLU A 511 14.23 -12.52 4.53
CA GLU A 511 14.69 -11.30 5.20
C GLU A 511 13.87 -10.08 4.75
N LEU A 512 13.56 -9.98 3.46
CA LEU A 512 12.68 -8.91 2.94
C LEU A 512 11.26 -9.01 3.51
N HIS A 513 10.74 -10.22 3.68
CA HIS A 513 9.43 -10.44 4.31
C HIS A 513 9.42 -9.96 5.76
N ASP A 514 10.47 -10.28 6.54
CA ASP A 514 10.58 -9.82 7.92
C ASP A 514 10.67 -8.29 8.00
N LEU A 515 11.46 -7.66 7.14
CA LEU A 515 11.54 -6.20 7.04
C LEU A 515 10.20 -5.57 6.65
N LYS A 516 9.47 -6.17 5.72
CA LYS A 516 8.12 -5.74 5.32
C LYS A 516 7.13 -5.80 6.49
N LEU A 517 7.14 -6.86 7.29
CA LEU A 517 6.26 -6.94 8.47
C LEU A 517 6.53 -5.79 9.45
N LYS A 518 7.81 -5.42 9.62
CA LYS A 518 8.24 -4.29 10.44
C LYS A 518 7.76 -2.97 9.85
N MET A 519 7.96 -2.75 8.55
CA MET A 519 7.45 -1.58 7.83
C MET A 519 5.94 -1.46 7.92
N HIS A 520 5.19 -2.55 7.75
CA HIS A 520 3.73 -2.54 7.83
C HIS A 520 3.21 -2.10 9.19
N LYS A 521 3.86 -2.50 10.28
CA LYS A 521 3.51 -2.02 11.64
C LYS A 521 3.71 -0.51 11.76
N LEU A 522 4.79 0.02 11.20
CA LEU A 522 5.10 1.46 11.19
C LEU A 522 4.21 2.27 10.25
N TYR A 523 3.79 1.69 9.12
CA TYR A 523 2.85 2.33 8.17
C TYR A 523 1.49 2.64 8.79
N VAL A 524 1.08 1.93 9.83
CA VAL A 524 -0.14 2.27 10.60
C VAL A 524 0.06 3.62 11.30
N ILE A 525 1.21 3.83 11.93
CA ILE A 525 1.55 5.09 12.62
C ILE A 525 1.76 6.22 11.63
N ARG A 526 2.51 5.98 10.56
CA ARG A 526 2.78 6.98 9.53
C ARG A 526 1.51 7.52 8.88
N ARG A 527 0.52 6.67 8.64
CA ARG A 527 -0.73 7.02 7.94
C ARG A 527 -1.83 7.52 8.87
N ALA A 528 -1.73 7.28 10.17
CA ALA A 528 -2.67 7.83 11.12
C ALA A 528 -2.65 9.37 11.07
N GLU A 529 -3.84 9.94 10.90
CA GLU A 529 -4.08 11.40 10.91
C GLU A 529 -4.05 11.95 12.33
N SER A 530 -4.49 11.12 13.30
CA SER A 530 -4.48 11.42 14.73
C SER A 530 -4.12 10.16 15.54
N PRO A 531 -3.74 10.32 16.82
CA PRO A 531 -3.49 9.19 17.72
C PRO A 531 -4.71 8.27 17.90
N ASP A 532 -5.93 8.78 17.74
CA ASP A 532 -7.15 7.99 17.94
C ASP A 532 -7.27 6.86 16.91
N VAL A 533 -6.75 7.07 15.69
CA VAL A 533 -6.71 6.05 14.64
C VAL A 533 -5.83 4.85 15.04
N LEU A 534 -4.87 5.04 15.95
CA LEU A 534 -4.00 3.95 16.43
C LEU A 534 -4.68 3.00 17.42
N MET A 535 -5.85 3.39 17.92
CA MET A 535 -6.61 2.64 18.92
C MET A 535 -7.69 1.73 18.31
N LEU A 536 -7.95 1.89 17.01
CA LEU A 536 -8.85 1.09 16.19
C LEU A 536 -8.05 -0.08 15.55
#